data_AF-A0A2G2Y6S4-F1
#
_entry.id   AF-A0A2G2Y6S4-F1
#
_cell.length_a   1.000
_cell.length_b   1.000
_cell.length_c   1.000
_cell.angle_alpha   90.00
_cell.angle_beta   90.00
_cell.angle_gamma   90.00
#
_symmetry.space_group_name_H-M   'P 1'
#
loop_
_entity.id
_entity.type
_entity.pdbx_description
1 polymer ?
#
loop_
_entity_poly.entity_id
_entity_poly.type
_entity_poly.pdbx_seq_one_letter_code
_entity_poly.pdbx_strand_id
1 'polypeptide(L)'
;MLHNFAGNIEMYGVLDAVGSGPVEARISDNSTMASLVVLILGFHSGYTCVGVGISMEGIEQNPVVYDLMSEMAFQHRPVDGKAWIDLYSRRRYGRFVQPMQDAWNILYHTIYNCTDGAYVSNLFIADLYFQCGVYDKNRDVIVAFPDVDPKSISTQQTVLNYTHDQYGKLYLRRATLEEPNDSYDKPHLWYSTSDVIHALKLFLESGYQLSDSSTYRYDLIDLTRQALAKYANKLFLDAIDAYKLDDLHAVAHLSQKFLGLVEDMDILLGCHDGFLLGPWIESAKKLAQDEDQKRQFEWNARTQITMWFDNTVEEASLLRDYGNKYWSGLLRDYYGPRAAVYFKYMIESLEGGHGFNLRAWRREWIKLTNSWQSSRNVFPVESTGDALNVSQWLFEKYLQDLGSHDQQAS
;
A
#
# COMPACT_ATOMS: atom_id res chain seq x y z
N MET A 1 14.29 -12.95 3.82
CA MET A 1 13.43 -12.03 3.06
C MET A 1 12.72 -11.12 4.04
N LEU A 2 13.08 -9.85 4.03
CA LEU A 2 12.29 -8.76 4.61
C LEU A 2 11.42 -8.23 3.47
N HIS A 3 10.10 -8.35 3.60
CA HIS A 3 9.13 -8.02 2.54
C HIS A 3 8.08 -7.00 2.99
N ASN A 4 7.80 -6.93 4.28
CA ASN A 4 6.73 -6.08 4.78
C ASN A 4 7.23 -5.37 6.03
N PHE A 5 6.97 -4.07 6.07
CA PHE A 5 7.26 -3.19 7.19
C PHE A 5 5.95 -2.85 7.90
N ALA A 6 5.98 -2.93 9.23
CA ALA A 6 4.88 -2.57 10.13
C ALA A 6 3.53 -3.30 9.94
N GLY A 7 3.45 -4.35 9.12
CA GLY A 7 2.17 -4.97 8.75
C GLY A 7 1.33 -4.12 7.82
N ASN A 8 1.94 -3.21 7.04
CA ASN A 8 1.20 -2.35 6.12
C ASN A 8 0.49 -3.19 5.06
N ILE A 9 -0.75 -2.81 4.71
CA ILE A 9 -1.54 -3.53 3.71
C ILE A 9 -1.41 -2.79 2.38
N GLU A 10 -0.53 -3.31 1.53
CA GLU A 10 -0.35 -2.92 0.14
C GLU A 10 -0.04 -4.17 -0.65
N MET A 11 -0.61 -4.33 -1.85
CA MET A 11 -0.18 -5.41 -2.71
C MET A 11 1.19 -5.04 -3.30
N TYR A 12 2.20 -5.85 -3.01
CA TYR A 12 3.59 -5.60 -3.38
C TYR A 12 4.34 -6.92 -3.45
N GLY A 13 5.35 -7.00 -4.32
CA GLY A 13 6.33 -8.05 -4.28
C GLY A 13 7.35 -7.97 -5.40
N VAL A 14 8.36 -8.84 -5.28
CA VAL A 14 9.46 -9.02 -6.23
C VAL A 14 9.64 -10.50 -6.52
N LEU A 15 8.60 -11.14 -7.08
CA LEU A 15 8.49 -12.61 -7.12
C LEU A 15 9.67 -13.29 -7.83
N ASP A 16 10.22 -12.69 -8.88
CA ASP A 16 11.40 -13.24 -9.56
C ASP A 16 12.63 -13.26 -8.65
N ALA A 17 12.89 -12.14 -7.95
CA ALA A 17 13.99 -12.07 -6.99
C ALA A 17 13.79 -13.04 -5.81
N VAL A 18 12.55 -13.29 -5.40
CA VAL A 18 12.23 -14.32 -4.39
C VAL A 18 12.48 -15.72 -4.94
N GLY A 19 12.04 -16.00 -6.17
CA GLY A 19 12.13 -17.30 -6.83
C GLY A 19 13.53 -17.69 -7.30
N SER A 20 14.44 -16.73 -7.46
CA SER A 20 15.82 -16.97 -7.88
C SER A 20 16.86 -16.66 -6.81
N GLY A 21 16.65 -15.61 -6.02
CA GLY A 21 17.64 -15.03 -5.10
C GLY A 21 18.26 -16.02 -4.13
N PRO A 22 17.49 -16.87 -3.41
CA PRO A 22 18.07 -17.90 -2.55
C PRO A 22 18.98 -18.89 -3.26
N VAL A 23 18.66 -19.25 -4.50
CA VAL A 23 19.46 -20.19 -5.29
C VAL A 23 20.69 -19.51 -5.86
N GLU A 24 20.56 -18.28 -6.35
CA GLU A 24 21.68 -17.46 -6.84
C GLU A 24 22.67 -17.16 -5.72
N ALA A 25 22.18 -16.74 -4.55
CA ALA A 25 22.97 -16.52 -3.35
C ALA A 25 23.67 -17.78 -2.86
N ARG A 26 23.17 -18.97 -3.22
CA ARG A 26 23.80 -20.28 -2.97
C ARG A 26 24.89 -20.62 -4.01
N ILE A 27 24.71 -20.29 -5.28
CA ILE A 27 25.64 -20.71 -6.34
C ILE A 27 26.71 -19.67 -6.71
N SER A 28 26.62 -18.44 -6.21
CA SER A 28 27.55 -17.37 -6.57
C SER A 28 29.00 -17.69 -6.21
N ASP A 29 29.98 -17.07 -6.90
CA ASP A 29 31.41 -17.37 -6.71
C ASP A 29 31.94 -16.94 -5.32
N ASN A 30 31.24 -16.00 -4.68
CA ASN A 30 31.43 -15.62 -3.28
C ASN A 30 30.42 -16.33 -2.35
N SER A 31 29.65 -17.28 -2.89
CA SER A 31 28.75 -18.13 -2.13
C SER A 31 29.47 -19.39 -1.66
N THR A 32 29.15 -19.75 -0.42
CA THR A 32 29.73 -20.88 0.28
C THR A 32 29.16 -22.24 -0.12
N MET A 33 28.34 -22.37 -1.19
CA MET A 33 27.67 -23.64 -1.51
C MET A 33 28.10 -24.28 -2.84
N ALA A 34 29.11 -23.71 -3.51
CA ALA A 34 29.79 -24.35 -4.63
C ALA A 34 30.86 -25.34 -4.14
N SER A 35 30.44 -26.58 -3.93
CA SER A 35 31.25 -27.81 -4.09
C SER A 35 32.35 -28.14 -3.06
N LEU A 36 32.48 -29.46 -2.87
CA LEU A 36 33.31 -30.25 -1.96
C LEU A 36 34.84 -30.05 -2.06
N VAL A 37 35.33 -28.96 -2.66
CA VAL A 37 36.74 -28.80 -3.08
C VAL A 37 37.55 -27.89 -2.14
N VAL A 38 36.92 -27.12 -1.25
CA VAL A 38 37.61 -26.12 -0.40
C VAL A 38 38.30 -26.72 0.84
N LEU A 39 38.13 -28.01 1.13
CA LEU A 39 38.70 -28.62 2.35
C LEU A 39 40.23 -28.83 2.32
N ILE A 40 40.93 -28.58 1.20
CA ILE A 40 42.35 -28.95 1.04
C ILE A 40 43.34 -27.81 1.35
N LEU A 41 42.95 -26.53 1.28
CA LEU A 41 43.94 -25.42 1.29
C LEU A 41 43.81 -24.38 2.40
N GLY A 42 43.05 -24.69 3.45
CA GLY A 42 43.28 -24.13 4.79
C GLY A 42 43.50 -22.62 4.87
N PHE A 43 42.65 -21.79 4.28
CA PHE A 43 42.43 -20.39 4.67
C PHE A 43 41.13 -19.93 4.02
N HIS A 44 40.20 -19.38 4.82
CA HIS A 44 39.39 -18.17 4.62
C HIS A 44 38.23 -18.20 5.63
N SER A 45 38.26 -17.26 6.58
CA SER A 45 37.16 -16.95 7.48
C SER A 45 36.08 -16.19 6.67
N GLY A 46 35.22 -16.92 5.98
CA GLY A 46 34.18 -16.37 5.10
C GLY A 46 32.79 -16.75 5.59
N TYR A 47 31.94 -15.74 5.83
CA TYR A 47 30.58 -15.86 6.34
C TYR A 47 29.72 -16.84 5.50
N THR A 48 29.04 -17.76 6.18
CA THR A 48 28.32 -18.90 5.59
C THR A 48 26.82 -18.61 5.42
N CYS A 49 26.26 -18.88 4.24
CA CYS A 49 24.80 -18.96 4.06
C CYS A 49 24.34 -20.38 4.44
N VAL A 50 23.75 -20.54 5.63
CA VAL A 50 23.33 -21.85 6.18
C VAL A 50 21.82 -22.09 6.13
N GLY A 51 21.07 -21.16 5.54
CA GLY A 51 19.62 -21.25 5.47
C GLY A 51 18.98 -20.01 4.85
N VAL A 52 17.68 -20.13 4.63
CA VAL A 52 16.80 -19.04 4.20
C VAL A 52 15.80 -18.78 5.31
N GLY A 53 15.31 -17.54 5.40
CA GLY A 53 14.33 -17.16 6.41
C GLY A 53 13.45 -16.03 5.94
N ILE A 54 12.32 -15.85 6.62
CA ILE A 54 11.39 -14.74 6.41
C ILE A 54 11.38 -13.91 7.69
N SER A 55 11.52 -12.60 7.55
CA SER A 55 11.74 -11.67 8.66
C SER A 55 10.89 -10.41 8.51
N MET A 56 9.67 -10.55 8.00
CA MET A 56 8.69 -9.47 7.90
C MET A 56 8.34 -8.90 9.28
N GLU A 57 8.09 -7.59 9.37
CA GLU A 57 7.63 -6.96 10.60
C GLU A 57 6.16 -7.29 10.92
N GLY A 58 5.35 -7.55 9.88
CA GLY A 58 3.96 -7.99 10.01
C GLY A 58 3.58 -9.06 8.99
N ILE A 59 2.65 -9.93 9.39
CA ILE A 59 2.11 -11.04 8.58
C ILE A 59 0.69 -10.70 8.08
N GLU A 60 -0.04 -11.67 7.52
CA GLU A 60 -1.44 -11.53 7.06
C GLU A 60 -1.65 -10.60 5.85
N GLN A 61 -0.62 -10.45 5.01
CA GLN A 61 -0.68 -9.80 3.69
C GLN A 61 0.14 -10.59 2.66
N ASN A 62 -0.07 -10.31 1.37
CA ASN A 62 0.69 -10.88 0.23
C ASN A 62 1.06 -12.38 0.36
N PRO A 63 0.09 -13.28 0.57
CA PRO A 63 0.38 -14.69 0.80
C PRO A 63 1.16 -15.35 -0.35
N VAL A 64 1.01 -14.86 -1.58
CA VAL A 64 1.74 -15.34 -2.76
C VAL A 64 3.26 -15.26 -2.59
N VAL A 65 3.76 -14.20 -1.96
CA VAL A 65 5.19 -13.97 -1.76
C VAL A 65 5.75 -14.94 -0.71
N TYR A 66 4.99 -15.16 0.36
CA TYR A 66 5.40 -16.04 1.45
C TYR A 66 5.26 -17.53 1.11
N ASP A 67 4.29 -17.88 0.26
CA ASP A 67 4.14 -19.24 -0.28
C ASP A 67 5.38 -19.59 -1.13
N LEU A 68 5.75 -18.72 -2.08
CA LEU A 68 6.95 -18.89 -2.89
C LEU A 68 8.23 -18.94 -2.02
N MET A 69 8.43 -17.97 -1.14
CA MET A 69 9.64 -17.90 -0.31
C MET A 69 9.80 -19.14 0.61
N SER A 70 8.69 -19.71 1.08
CA SER A 70 8.71 -20.94 1.88
C SER A 70 9.12 -22.16 1.06
N GLU A 71 8.67 -22.25 -0.21
CA GLU A 71 9.10 -23.32 -1.12
C GLU A 71 10.60 -23.25 -1.44
N MET A 72 11.18 -22.04 -1.50
CA MET A 72 12.58 -21.84 -1.87
C MET A 72 13.59 -22.52 -0.94
N ALA A 73 13.20 -22.87 0.30
CA ALA A 73 14.03 -23.67 1.19
C ALA A 73 14.36 -25.07 0.63
N PHE A 74 13.50 -25.58 -0.27
CA PHE A 74 13.61 -26.92 -0.85
C PHE A 74 14.05 -26.92 -2.32
N GLN A 75 14.21 -25.73 -2.92
CA GLN A 75 14.52 -25.62 -4.35
C GLN A 75 16.03 -25.66 -4.62
N HIS A 76 16.42 -26.49 -5.60
CA HIS A 76 17.81 -26.61 -6.04
C HIS A 76 18.15 -25.74 -7.27
N ARG A 77 17.14 -25.22 -7.95
CA ARG A 77 17.25 -24.38 -9.15
C ARG A 77 16.32 -23.17 -9.01
N PRO A 78 16.61 -22.05 -9.67
CA PRO A 78 15.67 -20.93 -9.73
C PRO A 78 14.30 -21.41 -10.23
N VAL A 79 13.25 -20.91 -9.60
CA VAL A 79 11.86 -21.20 -10.00
C VAL A 79 11.49 -20.29 -11.17
N ASP A 80 10.83 -20.86 -12.17
CA ASP A 80 10.17 -20.07 -13.22
C ASP A 80 8.91 -19.43 -12.62
N GLY A 81 8.99 -18.12 -12.33
CA GLY A 81 7.93 -17.35 -11.67
C GLY A 81 6.60 -17.41 -12.43
N LYS A 82 6.65 -17.37 -13.76
CA LYS A 82 5.46 -17.47 -14.60
C LYS A 82 4.82 -18.86 -14.50
N ALA A 83 5.61 -19.91 -14.66
CA ALA A 83 5.08 -21.28 -14.54
C ALA A 83 4.54 -21.55 -13.13
N TRP A 84 5.17 -20.97 -12.10
CA TRP A 84 4.74 -21.10 -10.72
C TRP A 84 3.41 -20.37 -10.45
N ILE A 85 3.25 -19.14 -10.95
CA ILE A 85 2.02 -18.36 -10.75
C ILE A 85 0.82 -18.95 -11.49
N ASP A 86 1.05 -19.54 -12.68
CA ASP A 86 0.02 -20.23 -13.47
C ASP A 86 -0.62 -21.39 -12.69
N LEU A 87 0.13 -21.99 -11.75
CA LEU A 87 -0.33 -23.06 -10.87
C LEU A 87 -0.83 -22.55 -9.51
N TYR A 88 -0.36 -21.39 -9.05
CA TYR A 88 -0.70 -20.81 -7.74
C TYR A 88 -2.21 -20.59 -7.58
N SER A 89 -2.85 -19.93 -8.54
CA SER A 89 -4.29 -19.63 -8.50
C SER A 89 -5.13 -20.90 -8.38
N ARG A 90 -4.76 -21.96 -9.13
CA ARG A 90 -5.41 -23.27 -9.07
C ARG A 90 -5.27 -23.93 -7.70
N ARG A 91 -4.07 -23.89 -7.09
CA ARG A 91 -3.83 -24.44 -5.75
C ARG A 91 -4.62 -23.67 -4.69
N ARG A 92 -4.60 -22.34 -4.77
CA ARG A 92 -5.21 -21.44 -3.80
C ARG A 92 -6.73 -21.47 -3.80
N TYR A 93 -7.36 -21.58 -4.98
CA TYR A 93 -8.81 -21.57 -5.12
C TYR A 93 -9.42 -22.98 -5.28
N GLY A 94 -8.59 -24.01 -5.36
CA GLY A 94 -9.02 -25.42 -5.46
C GLY A 94 -9.61 -25.82 -6.81
N ARG A 95 -9.66 -24.93 -7.80
CA ARG A 95 -10.14 -25.22 -9.16
C ARG A 95 -9.44 -24.37 -10.21
N PHE A 96 -9.44 -24.86 -11.43
CA PHE A 96 -8.90 -24.16 -12.59
C PHE A 96 -9.97 -23.26 -13.21
N VAL A 97 -9.67 -21.98 -13.38
CA VAL A 97 -10.52 -21.00 -14.07
C VAL A 97 -9.62 -20.15 -14.96
N GLN A 98 -9.83 -20.19 -16.27
CA GLN A 98 -8.92 -19.55 -17.24
C GLN A 98 -8.73 -18.04 -16.98
N PRO A 99 -9.78 -17.22 -16.78
CA PRO A 99 -9.60 -15.81 -16.44
C PRO A 99 -8.75 -15.55 -15.19
N MET A 100 -8.69 -16.50 -14.23
CA MET A 100 -7.84 -16.34 -13.04
C MET A 100 -6.36 -16.52 -13.34
N GLN A 101 -6.01 -17.38 -14.29
CA GLN A 101 -4.62 -17.48 -14.73
C GLN A 101 -4.20 -16.19 -15.43
N ASP A 102 -5.06 -15.67 -16.30
CA ASP A 102 -4.80 -14.43 -17.02
C ASP A 102 -4.66 -13.25 -16.04
N ALA A 103 -5.54 -13.16 -15.04
CA ALA A 103 -5.48 -12.14 -13.99
C ALA A 103 -4.19 -12.23 -13.17
N TRP A 104 -3.83 -13.41 -12.68
CA TRP A 104 -2.60 -13.59 -11.90
C TRP A 104 -1.33 -13.38 -12.72
N ASN A 105 -1.36 -13.66 -14.02
CA ASN A 105 -0.26 -13.33 -14.92
C ASN A 105 -0.09 -11.80 -15.07
N ILE A 106 -1.19 -11.04 -15.14
CA ILE A 106 -1.13 -9.58 -15.11
C ILE A 106 -0.55 -9.09 -13.78
N LEU A 107 -1.04 -9.60 -12.64
CA LEU A 107 -0.55 -9.22 -11.31
C LEU A 107 0.94 -9.55 -11.12
N TYR A 108 1.38 -10.70 -11.63
CA TYR A 108 2.79 -11.11 -11.64
C TYR A 108 3.66 -10.09 -12.38
N HIS A 109 3.26 -9.64 -13.56
CA HIS A 109 4.05 -8.68 -14.35
C HIS A 109 3.91 -7.21 -13.89
N THR A 110 2.98 -6.92 -12.98
CA THR A 110 2.69 -5.56 -12.50
C THR A 110 3.03 -5.42 -11.02
N ILE A 111 2.05 -5.61 -10.14
CA ILE A 111 2.14 -5.44 -8.69
C ILE A 111 3.28 -6.26 -8.08
N TYR A 112 3.44 -7.50 -8.50
CA TYR A 112 4.40 -8.43 -7.93
C TYR A 112 5.76 -8.47 -8.65
N ASN A 113 6.01 -7.50 -9.53
CA ASN A 113 7.28 -7.29 -10.22
C ASN A 113 7.77 -5.85 -10.06
N CYS A 114 7.97 -5.44 -8.80
CA CYS A 114 8.59 -4.16 -8.52
C CYS A 114 10.08 -4.18 -8.93
N THR A 115 10.49 -3.27 -9.81
CA THR A 115 11.89 -3.16 -10.27
C THR A 115 12.68 -2.07 -9.54
N ASP A 116 12.04 -1.39 -8.59
CA ASP A 116 12.64 -0.25 -7.90
C ASP A 116 13.71 -0.75 -6.94
N GLY A 117 14.98 -0.45 -7.28
CA GLY A 117 16.17 -1.00 -6.63
C GLY A 117 17.10 -1.80 -7.55
N ALA A 118 16.63 -2.28 -8.71
CA ALA A 118 17.47 -3.01 -9.66
C ALA A 118 18.57 -2.12 -10.30
N TYR A 119 18.36 -0.81 -10.36
CA TYR A 119 19.29 0.17 -10.95
C TYR A 119 20.38 0.67 -9.99
N VAL A 120 20.31 0.37 -8.69
CA VAL A 120 21.27 0.89 -7.70
C VAL A 120 22.52 -0.01 -7.58
N SER A 121 22.54 -1.17 -8.23
CA SER A 121 23.65 -2.13 -8.17
C SER A 121 24.91 -1.71 -8.96
N ASN A 122 24.87 -0.62 -9.74
CA ASN A 122 26.00 -0.19 -10.58
C ASN A 122 26.69 1.11 -10.17
N LEU A 123 26.36 1.72 -9.03
CA LEU A 123 27.05 2.94 -8.57
C LEU A 123 27.42 2.84 -7.09
N PHE A 124 28.73 2.81 -6.81
CA PHE A 124 29.31 2.96 -5.49
C PHE A 124 28.94 4.32 -4.88
N ILE A 125 27.78 4.43 -4.24
CA ILE A 125 27.48 5.53 -3.31
C ILE A 125 26.78 4.95 -2.08
N ALA A 126 27.58 4.59 -1.07
CA ALA A 126 27.10 4.15 0.23
C ALA A 126 26.42 5.28 1.02
N ASP A 127 26.63 6.55 0.64
CA ASP A 127 26.04 7.71 1.33
C ASP A 127 24.61 8.03 0.87
N LEU A 128 24.11 7.40 -0.20
CA LEU A 128 22.72 7.52 -0.67
C LEU A 128 21.81 6.44 -0.06
N TYR A 129 22.34 5.51 0.73
CA TYR A 129 21.55 4.47 1.39
C TYR A 129 20.64 5.02 2.50
N PHE A 130 20.95 6.21 3.03
CA PHE A 130 20.11 6.84 4.05
C PHE A 130 18.89 7.57 3.47
N GLN A 131 18.88 7.85 2.15
CA GLN A 131 17.83 8.61 1.48
C GLN A 131 17.09 7.80 0.39
N CYS A 132 17.69 6.72 -0.11
CA CYS A 132 16.99 5.68 -0.90
C CYS A 132 16.33 4.60 -0.02
N GLY A 133 16.32 4.81 1.30
CA GLY A 133 15.65 3.93 2.25
C GLY A 133 14.13 4.09 2.17
N VAL A 134 13.47 2.96 1.87
CA VAL A 134 12.06 2.67 2.18
C VAL A 134 11.02 3.05 1.12
N TYR A 135 11.07 2.41 -0.05
CA TYR A 135 9.92 2.30 -0.96
C TYR A 135 8.90 1.20 -0.55
N ASP A 136 9.06 0.61 0.65
CA ASP A 136 8.27 -0.55 1.12
C ASP A 136 7.36 -0.18 2.31
N LYS A 137 6.93 1.08 2.36
CA LYS A 137 5.89 1.56 3.27
C LYS A 137 4.70 2.03 2.46
N ASN A 138 3.51 1.56 2.84
CA ASN A 138 2.30 2.10 2.25
C ASN A 138 2.17 3.58 2.60
N ARG A 139 2.21 4.42 1.55
CA ARG A 139 2.02 5.88 1.58
C ARG A 139 0.81 6.34 0.79
N ASP A 140 -0.14 5.44 0.52
CA ASP A 140 -1.44 5.83 -0.03
C ASP A 140 -2.08 6.89 0.85
N VAL A 141 -2.66 7.90 0.21
CA VAL A 141 -3.07 9.13 0.89
C VAL A 141 -4.13 8.89 1.96
N ILE A 142 -5.00 7.88 1.79
CA ILE A 142 -6.01 7.50 2.79
C ILE A 142 -5.36 7.23 4.14
N VAL A 143 -4.24 6.52 4.15
CA VAL A 143 -3.57 6.06 5.38
C VAL A 143 -2.40 6.95 5.80
N ALA A 144 -1.94 7.84 4.92
CA ALA A 144 -0.79 8.72 5.14
C ALA A 144 -1.06 10.14 4.62
N PHE A 145 -2.05 10.83 5.18
CA PHE A 145 -2.37 12.20 4.79
C PHE A 145 -1.17 13.15 4.99
N PRO A 146 -0.89 14.06 4.03
CA PRO A 146 0.24 14.96 4.10
C PRO A 146 0.15 15.93 5.29
N ASP A 147 1.26 16.06 6.02
CA ASP A 147 1.44 17.07 7.09
C ASP A 147 2.18 18.31 6.56
N VAL A 148 1.67 18.85 5.45
CA VAL A 148 2.23 20.01 4.75
C VAL A 148 1.13 20.92 4.21
N ASP A 149 1.52 22.14 3.84
CA ASP A 149 0.63 23.06 3.14
C ASP A 149 0.23 22.46 1.77
N PRO A 150 -1.07 22.38 1.43
CA PRO A 150 -1.50 21.86 0.14
C PRO A 150 -0.84 22.56 -1.07
N LYS A 151 -0.47 23.85 -0.96
CA LYS A 151 0.20 24.59 -2.04
C LYS A 151 1.65 24.12 -2.26
N SER A 152 2.28 23.46 -1.30
CA SER A 152 3.67 22.96 -1.43
C SER A 152 3.78 21.56 -2.04
N ILE A 153 2.67 20.86 -2.23
CA ILE A 153 2.63 19.51 -2.82
C ILE A 153 2.86 19.61 -4.33
N SER A 154 3.84 18.89 -4.90
CA SER A 154 4.03 18.92 -6.36
C SER A 154 3.05 17.99 -7.09
N THR A 155 2.40 18.50 -8.14
CA THR A 155 1.44 17.76 -8.98
C THR A 155 1.91 17.69 -10.44
N GLN A 156 1.36 16.78 -11.25
CA GLN A 156 1.78 16.62 -12.66
C GLN A 156 1.59 17.91 -13.48
N GLN A 157 0.51 18.67 -13.25
CA GLN A 157 0.31 19.99 -13.87
C GLN A 157 1.39 20.99 -13.46
N THR A 158 1.83 20.97 -12.19
CA THR A 158 2.92 21.82 -11.70
C THR A 158 4.22 21.50 -12.44
N VAL A 159 4.55 20.21 -12.62
CA VAL A 159 5.76 19.75 -13.34
C VAL A 159 5.71 20.18 -14.81
N LEU A 160 4.57 20.01 -15.48
CA LEU A 160 4.41 20.44 -16.88
C LEU A 160 4.53 21.96 -17.04
N ASN A 161 3.95 22.75 -16.14
CA ASN A 161 4.08 24.21 -16.16
C ASN A 161 5.53 24.67 -15.95
N TYR A 162 6.29 24.03 -15.04
CA TYR A 162 7.73 24.30 -14.89
C TYR A 162 8.52 24.02 -16.18
N THR A 163 8.20 22.92 -16.87
CA THR A 163 8.88 22.61 -18.14
C THR A 163 8.51 23.58 -19.27
N HIS A 164 7.28 24.11 -19.27
CA HIS A 164 6.79 25.02 -20.30
C HIS A 164 7.36 26.44 -20.15
N ASP A 165 7.64 26.88 -18.93
CA ASP A 165 8.20 28.21 -18.65
C ASP A 165 9.72 28.29 -18.90
N GLN A 166 10.43 27.15 -18.83
CA GLN A 166 11.88 27.14 -19.02
C GLN A 166 12.34 26.94 -20.47
N TYR A 167 11.58 26.24 -21.33
CA TYR A 167 11.99 25.99 -22.72
C TYR A 167 10.79 25.91 -23.65
N GLY A 168 10.52 27.00 -24.39
CA GLY A 168 9.47 27.09 -25.41
C GLY A 168 9.64 26.19 -26.66
N LYS A 169 10.10 24.95 -26.54
CA LYS A 169 10.15 23.92 -27.60
C LYS A 169 9.99 22.51 -27.00
N LEU A 170 8.94 21.80 -27.43
CA LEU A 170 8.70 20.39 -27.15
C LEU A 170 9.84 19.52 -27.71
N TYR A 171 10.60 18.90 -26.82
CA TYR A 171 11.33 17.66 -27.10
C TYR A 171 10.91 16.63 -26.05
N LEU A 172 10.34 15.50 -26.51
CA LEU A 172 10.14 14.29 -25.73
C LEU A 172 11.52 13.73 -25.33
N ARG A 173 12.07 14.27 -24.24
CA ARG A 173 13.20 13.68 -23.53
C ARG A 173 12.62 13.05 -22.28
N ARG A 174 12.67 11.71 -22.18
CA ARG A 174 12.45 10.98 -20.92
C ARG A 174 13.30 11.67 -19.85
N ALA A 175 12.66 12.45 -19.00
CA ALA A 175 13.32 13.20 -17.95
C ALA A 175 13.78 12.19 -16.89
N THR A 176 15.09 11.99 -16.80
CA THR A 176 15.74 11.67 -15.54
C THR A 176 15.36 12.80 -14.58
N LEU A 177 14.35 12.56 -13.75
CA LEU A 177 13.91 13.48 -12.71
C LEU A 177 14.99 13.49 -11.63
N GLU A 178 15.78 14.56 -11.56
CA GLU A 178 16.23 15.04 -10.26
C GLU A 178 14.95 15.39 -9.51
N GLU A 179 14.59 14.58 -8.50
CA GLU A 179 13.41 14.85 -7.70
C GLU A 179 13.58 16.22 -7.02
N PRO A 180 12.71 17.20 -7.30
CA PRO A 180 12.68 18.39 -6.47
C PRO A 180 12.41 17.93 -5.04
N ASN A 181 13.01 18.60 -4.07
CA ASN A 181 12.85 18.36 -2.64
C ASN A 181 11.36 18.54 -2.24
N ASP A 182 10.53 17.54 -2.55
CA ASP A 182 9.08 17.58 -2.42
C ASP A 182 8.76 17.38 -0.94
N SER A 183 8.01 18.32 -0.38
CA SER A 183 7.57 18.26 1.01
C SER A 183 6.59 17.10 1.27
N TYR A 184 6.04 16.51 0.19
CA TYR A 184 5.11 15.40 0.22
C TYR A 184 5.79 14.07 -0.14
N ASP A 185 5.77 13.14 0.80
CA ASP A 185 6.15 11.73 0.58
C ASP A 185 5.08 11.05 -0.29
N LYS A 186 5.37 10.88 -1.58
CA LYS A 186 4.37 10.43 -2.57
C LYS A 186 4.03 8.95 -2.42
N PRO A 187 2.76 8.55 -2.66
CA PRO A 187 2.40 7.14 -2.76
C PRO A 187 3.22 6.45 -3.84
N HIS A 188 3.77 5.28 -3.51
CA HIS A 188 4.56 4.50 -4.45
C HIS A 188 3.66 3.86 -5.53
N LEU A 189 4.10 3.91 -6.79
CA LEU A 189 3.42 3.33 -7.94
C LEU A 189 4.44 2.95 -9.03
N TRP A 190 4.65 1.65 -9.22
CA TRP A 190 5.62 1.09 -10.19
C TRP A 190 4.96 0.31 -11.33
N TYR A 191 3.63 0.33 -11.41
CA TYR A 191 2.85 -0.43 -12.38
C TYR A 191 1.72 0.42 -12.98
N SER A 192 1.17 -0.06 -14.10
CA SER A 192 -0.02 0.56 -14.69
C SER A 192 -1.27 0.23 -13.90
N THR A 193 -2.02 1.25 -13.47
CA THR A 193 -3.32 1.07 -12.82
C THR A 193 -4.36 0.49 -13.76
N SER A 194 -4.26 0.73 -15.07
CA SER A 194 -5.16 0.14 -16.07
C SER A 194 -5.07 -1.39 -16.09
N ASP A 195 -3.86 -1.93 -16.00
CA ASP A 195 -3.61 -3.37 -16.03
C ASP A 195 -4.15 -4.03 -14.77
N VAL A 196 -3.98 -3.39 -13.61
CA VAL A 196 -4.54 -3.86 -12.35
C VAL A 196 -6.08 -3.81 -12.35
N ILE A 197 -6.68 -2.76 -12.93
CA ILE A 197 -8.13 -2.67 -13.12
C ILE A 197 -8.61 -3.78 -14.08
N HIS A 198 -7.84 -4.11 -15.12
CA HIS A 198 -8.14 -5.22 -16.00
C HIS A 198 -8.08 -6.58 -15.28
N ALA A 199 -7.06 -6.80 -14.45
CA ALA A 199 -6.98 -7.98 -13.60
C ALA A 199 -8.19 -8.07 -12.66
N LEU A 200 -8.61 -6.95 -12.04
CA LEU A 200 -9.81 -6.90 -11.20
C LEU A 200 -11.08 -7.27 -11.97
N LYS A 201 -11.21 -6.83 -13.22
CA LYS A 201 -12.33 -7.23 -14.08
C LYS A 201 -12.39 -8.75 -14.28
N LEU A 202 -11.25 -9.39 -14.54
CA LEU A 202 -11.16 -10.85 -14.67
C LEU A 202 -11.51 -11.58 -13.35
N PHE A 203 -11.11 -10.99 -12.21
CA PHE A 203 -11.54 -11.43 -10.88
C PHE A 203 -13.07 -11.44 -10.75
N LEU A 204 -13.73 -10.33 -11.08
CA LEU A 204 -15.19 -10.19 -11.03
C LEU A 204 -15.91 -11.18 -11.97
N GLU A 205 -15.41 -11.36 -13.20
CA GLU A 205 -15.96 -12.31 -14.18
C GLU A 205 -15.92 -13.77 -13.68
N SER A 206 -14.96 -14.10 -12.81
CA SER A 206 -14.83 -15.44 -12.22
C SER A 206 -15.62 -15.63 -10.93
N GLY A 207 -16.29 -14.59 -10.43
CA GLY A 207 -16.98 -14.58 -9.14
C GLY A 207 -17.98 -15.70 -8.96
N TYR A 208 -18.84 -15.95 -9.95
CA TYR A 208 -19.84 -17.02 -9.90
C TYR A 208 -19.23 -18.42 -9.72
N GLN A 209 -17.98 -18.63 -10.14
CA GLN A 209 -17.30 -19.92 -10.05
C GLN A 209 -16.47 -20.06 -8.77
N LEU A 210 -16.14 -18.96 -8.09
CA LEU A 210 -15.12 -18.94 -7.04
C LEU A 210 -15.57 -18.29 -5.72
N SER A 211 -16.76 -17.69 -5.66
CA SER A 211 -17.29 -17.00 -4.47
C SER A 211 -17.33 -17.88 -3.20
N ASP A 212 -17.49 -19.20 -3.35
CA ASP A 212 -17.47 -20.15 -2.24
C ASP A 212 -16.08 -20.26 -1.58
N SER A 213 -15.01 -19.93 -2.31
CA SER A 213 -13.64 -19.98 -1.81
C SER A 213 -13.32 -18.74 -0.97
N SER A 214 -12.98 -18.94 0.31
CA SER A 214 -12.57 -17.84 1.19
C SER A 214 -11.31 -17.13 0.71
N THR A 215 -10.35 -17.87 0.14
CA THR A 215 -9.10 -17.30 -0.37
C THR A 215 -9.34 -16.44 -1.61
N TYR A 216 -10.30 -16.81 -2.46
CA TYR A 216 -10.74 -15.98 -3.58
C TYR A 216 -11.41 -14.69 -3.08
N ARG A 217 -12.34 -14.79 -2.11
CA ARG A 217 -13.00 -13.60 -1.53
C ARG A 217 -11.98 -12.63 -0.90
N TYR A 218 -10.99 -13.16 -0.19
CA TYR A 218 -9.88 -12.35 0.34
C TYR A 218 -9.11 -11.62 -0.76
N ASP A 219 -8.67 -12.35 -1.80
CA ASP A 219 -7.86 -11.76 -2.88
C ASP A 219 -8.67 -10.75 -3.71
N LEU A 220 -9.97 -11.01 -3.93
CA LEU A 220 -10.88 -10.09 -4.60
C LEU A 220 -11.00 -8.77 -3.82
N ILE A 221 -11.18 -8.84 -2.50
CA ILE A 221 -11.25 -7.65 -1.64
C ILE A 221 -9.93 -6.91 -1.65
N ASP A 222 -8.79 -7.60 -1.53
CA ASP A 222 -7.47 -6.95 -1.51
C ASP A 222 -7.18 -6.24 -2.84
N LEU A 223 -7.49 -6.89 -3.97
CA LEU A 223 -7.30 -6.30 -5.30
C LEU A 223 -8.24 -5.12 -5.55
N THR A 224 -9.51 -5.23 -5.11
CA THR A 224 -10.47 -4.12 -5.19
C THR A 224 -9.98 -2.94 -4.35
N ARG A 225 -9.56 -3.19 -3.10
CA ARG A 225 -9.00 -2.18 -2.20
C ARG A 225 -7.77 -1.53 -2.82
N GLN A 226 -6.86 -2.31 -3.41
CA GLN A 226 -5.64 -1.79 -4.04
C GLN A 226 -5.97 -0.84 -5.19
N ALA A 227 -6.88 -1.23 -6.09
CA ALA A 227 -7.30 -0.38 -7.21
C ALA A 227 -7.96 0.93 -6.72
N LEU A 228 -8.83 0.85 -5.71
CA LEU A 228 -9.50 2.01 -5.12
C LEU A 228 -8.53 2.93 -4.35
N ALA A 229 -7.53 2.38 -3.67
CA ALA A 229 -6.50 3.17 -2.99
C ALA A 229 -5.68 4.01 -3.99
N LYS A 230 -5.29 3.43 -5.13
CA LYS A 230 -4.59 4.18 -6.18
C LYS A 230 -5.50 5.20 -6.87
N TYR A 231 -6.80 4.90 -7.00
CA TYR A 231 -7.79 5.89 -7.43
C TYR A 231 -7.93 7.05 -6.44
N ALA A 232 -7.91 6.79 -5.13
CA ALA A 232 -7.95 7.81 -4.08
C ALA A 232 -6.74 8.74 -4.15
N ASN A 233 -5.55 8.21 -4.42
CA ASN A 233 -4.33 9.02 -4.62
C ASN A 233 -4.51 10.02 -5.77
N LYS A 234 -5.06 9.57 -6.91
CA LYS A 234 -5.37 10.45 -8.05
C LYS A 234 -6.38 11.52 -7.66
N LEU A 235 -7.48 11.13 -7.04
CA LEU A 235 -8.55 12.03 -6.62
C LEU A 235 -8.06 13.12 -5.64
N PHE A 236 -7.15 12.76 -4.74
CA PHE A 236 -6.50 13.72 -3.85
C PHE A 236 -5.65 14.73 -4.62
N LEU A 237 -4.80 14.28 -5.55
CA LEU A 237 -3.97 15.18 -6.35
C LEU A 237 -4.83 16.12 -7.22
N ASP A 238 -5.94 15.63 -7.77
CA ASP A 238 -6.91 16.47 -8.49
C ASP A 238 -7.50 17.56 -7.57
N ALA A 239 -7.78 17.23 -6.30
CA ALA A 239 -8.25 18.22 -5.32
C ALA A 239 -7.18 19.25 -4.93
N ILE A 240 -5.90 18.84 -4.89
CA ILE A 240 -4.77 19.74 -4.68
C ILE A 240 -4.60 20.69 -5.87
N ASP A 241 -4.73 20.20 -7.10
CA ASP A 241 -4.68 21.03 -8.30
C ASP A 241 -5.83 22.05 -8.32
N ALA A 242 -7.06 21.62 -8.01
CA ALA A 242 -8.20 22.52 -7.86
C ALA A 242 -7.97 23.59 -6.78
N TYR A 243 -7.37 23.23 -5.64
CA TYR A 243 -7.07 24.18 -4.57
C TYR A 243 -6.01 25.20 -4.97
N LYS A 244 -5.00 24.80 -5.74
CA LYS A 244 -3.98 25.73 -6.27
C LYS A 244 -4.54 26.69 -7.31
N LEU A 245 -5.58 26.27 -8.04
CA LEU A 245 -6.33 27.10 -8.99
C LEU A 245 -7.40 27.97 -8.30
N ASP A 246 -7.47 27.93 -6.98
CA ASP A 246 -8.49 28.58 -6.15
C ASP A 246 -9.94 28.22 -6.57
N ASP A 247 -10.16 27.00 -7.11
CA ASP A 247 -11.47 26.49 -7.51
C ASP A 247 -12.19 25.81 -6.34
N LEU A 248 -12.92 26.63 -5.58
CA LEU A 248 -13.71 26.19 -4.42
C LEU A 248 -14.71 25.08 -4.75
N HIS A 249 -15.39 25.17 -5.90
CA HIS A 249 -16.41 24.20 -6.28
C HIS A 249 -15.79 22.84 -6.61
N ALA A 250 -14.68 22.82 -7.35
CA ALA A 250 -13.96 21.59 -7.64
C ALA A 250 -13.38 20.95 -6.36
N VAL A 251 -12.79 21.74 -5.45
CA VAL A 251 -12.28 21.23 -4.16
C VAL A 251 -13.41 20.59 -3.34
N ALA A 252 -14.56 21.27 -3.21
CA ALA A 252 -15.71 20.74 -2.48
C ALA A 252 -16.24 19.44 -3.10
N HIS A 253 -16.34 19.37 -4.43
CA HIS A 253 -16.81 18.18 -5.13
C HIS A 253 -15.85 16.98 -5.00
N LEU A 254 -14.56 17.22 -5.23
CA LEU A 254 -13.53 16.18 -5.19
C LEU A 254 -13.31 15.65 -3.75
N SER A 255 -13.33 16.53 -2.75
CA SER A 255 -13.25 16.13 -1.34
C SER A 255 -14.46 15.30 -0.92
N GLN A 256 -15.68 15.67 -1.31
CA GLN A 256 -16.86 14.85 -1.04
C GLN A 256 -16.77 13.46 -1.69
N LYS A 257 -16.31 13.40 -2.94
CA LYS A 257 -16.09 12.14 -3.64
C LYS A 257 -15.04 11.27 -2.95
N PHE A 258 -13.97 11.88 -2.43
CA PHE A 258 -12.92 11.19 -1.69
C PHE A 258 -13.45 10.60 -0.39
N LEU A 259 -14.21 11.38 0.39
CA LEU A 259 -14.77 10.91 1.65
C LEU A 259 -15.78 9.77 1.43
N GLY A 260 -16.63 9.88 0.42
CA GLY A 260 -17.54 8.79 0.03
C GLY A 260 -16.80 7.52 -0.40
N LEU A 261 -15.67 7.66 -1.11
CA LEU A 261 -14.81 6.52 -1.46
C LEU A 261 -14.24 5.83 -0.21
N VAL A 262 -13.78 6.60 0.80
CA VAL A 262 -13.27 6.03 2.06
C VAL A 262 -14.35 5.25 2.80
N GLU A 263 -15.58 5.79 2.86
CA GLU A 263 -16.73 5.09 3.46
C GLU A 263 -17.07 3.80 2.72
N ASP A 264 -17.10 3.83 1.40
CA ASP A 264 -17.42 2.63 0.62
C ASP A 264 -16.30 1.57 0.69
N MET A 265 -15.04 1.99 0.76
CA MET A 265 -13.91 1.08 1.02
C MET A 265 -14.01 0.44 2.41
N ASP A 266 -14.52 1.14 3.42
CA ASP A 266 -14.76 0.55 4.75
C ASP A 266 -15.81 -0.58 4.71
N ILE A 267 -16.84 -0.43 3.86
CA ILE A 267 -17.86 -1.47 3.60
C ILE A 267 -17.23 -2.69 2.91
N LEU A 268 -16.41 -2.47 1.88
CA LEU A 268 -15.68 -3.53 1.18
C LEU A 268 -14.83 -4.37 2.14
N LEU A 269 -14.04 -3.70 2.98
CA LEU A 269 -13.18 -4.37 3.96
C LEU A 269 -14.00 -5.13 5.01
N GLY A 270 -15.22 -4.68 5.30
CA GLY A 270 -16.14 -5.38 6.21
C GLY A 270 -16.60 -6.76 5.71
N CYS A 271 -16.40 -7.08 4.43
CA CYS A 271 -16.89 -8.31 3.79
C CYS A 271 -16.01 -9.55 4.01
N HIS A 272 -14.88 -9.44 4.74
CA HIS A 272 -14.03 -10.59 5.06
C HIS A 272 -13.24 -10.41 6.36
N ASP A 273 -13.15 -11.47 7.16
CA ASP A 273 -12.58 -11.43 8.53
C ASP A 273 -11.13 -10.93 8.58
N GLY A 274 -10.38 -11.16 7.49
CA GLY A 274 -8.98 -10.71 7.34
C GLY A 274 -8.78 -9.20 7.25
N PHE A 275 -9.84 -8.39 7.17
CA PHE A 275 -9.77 -6.94 7.05
C PHE A 275 -10.55 -6.19 8.14
N LEU A 276 -10.76 -6.80 9.30
CA LEU A 276 -11.52 -6.20 10.40
C LEU A 276 -10.61 -5.63 11.50
N LEU A 277 -10.93 -4.44 12.01
CA LEU A 277 -10.24 -3.87 13.17
C LEU A 277 -10.63 -4.56 14.49
N GLY A 278 -11.85 -5.08 14.60
CA GLY A 278 -12.38 -5.66 15.84
C GLY A 278 -11.54 -6.80 16.40
N PRO A 279 -11.15 -7.82 15.60
CA PRO A 279 -10.31 -8.92 16.09
C PRO A 279 -8.98 -8.44 16.69
N TRP A 280 -8.34 -7.43 16.09
CA TRP A 280 -7.11 -6.81 16.62
C TRP A 280 -7.35 -6.22 18.03
N ILE A 281 -8.36 -5.37 18.18
CA ILE A 281 -8.66 -4.72 19.47
C ILE A 281 -9.10 -5.75 20.53
N GLU A 282 -9.97 -6.69 20.17
CA GLU A 282 -10.45 -7.70 21.12
C GLU A 282 -9.36 -8.70 21.53
N SER A 283 -8.43 -9.03 20.63
CA SER A 283 -7.28 -9.87 20.98
C SER A 283 -6.40 -9.19 22.04
N ALA A 284 -6.12 -7.90 21.91
CA ALA A 284 -5.35 -7.14 22.89
C ALA A 284 -6.07 -7.09 24.24
N LYS A 285 -7.38 -6.84 24.26
CA LYS A 285 -8.19 -6.80 25.49
C LYS A 285 -8.23 -8.15 26.21
N LYS A 286 -8.23 -9.28 25.48
CA LYS A 286 -8.23 -10.63 26.06
C LYS A 286 -6.95 -10.97 26.82
N LEU A 287 -5.85 -10.27 26.58
CA LEU A 287 -4.58 -10.49 27.29
C LEU A 287 -4.56 -9.84 28.68
N ALA A 288 -5.51 -8.95 28.98
CA ALA A 288 -5.54 -8.21 30.24
C ALA A 288 -6.03 -9.05 31.42
N GLN A 289 -5.45 -8.82 32.60
CA GLN A 289 -5.83 -9.50 33.85
C GLN A 289 -6.90 -8.74 34.64
N ASP A 290 -7.04 -7.44 34.38
CA ASP A 290 -7.98 -6.54 35.05
C ASP A 290 -8.44 -5.40 34.11
N GLU A 291 -9.38 -4.58 34.57
CA GLU A 291 -9.98 -3.51 33.76
C GLU A 291 -9.03 -2.33 33.48
N ASP A 292 -8.00 -2.10 34.31
CA ASP A 292 -6.96 -1.09 34.05
C ASP A 292 -6.04 -1.55 32.93
N GLN A 293 -5.56 -2.80 32.99
CA GLN A 293 -4.80 -3.42 31.92
C GLN A 293 -5.58 -3.49 30.62
N LYS A 294 -6.89 -3.80 30.68
CA LYS A 294 -7.74 -3.86 29.49
C LYS A 294 -7.86 -2.50 28.80
N ARG A 295 -7.95 -1.41 29.58
CA ARG A 295 -7.88 -0.03 29.06
C ARG A 295 -6.52 0.24 28.41
N GLN A 296 -5.44 -0.13 29.08
CA GLN A 296 -4.08 0.09 28.58
C GLN A 296 -3.80 -0.71 27.30
N PHE A 297 -4.20 -1.97 27.23
CA PHE A 297 -3.94 -2.84 26.07
C PHE A 297 -4.78 -2.45 24.86
N GLU A 298 -6.03 -2.02 25.07
CA GLU A 298 -6.83 -1.42 24.01
C GLU A 298 -6.20 -0.11 23.48
N TRP A 299 -5.73 0.76 24.38
CA TRP A 299 -5.01 1.97 23.98
C TRP A 299 -3.71 1.63 23.23
N ASN A 300 -2.92 0.66 23.69
CA ASN A 300 -1.70 0.21 23.01
C ASN A 300 -2.01 -0.29 21.59
N ALA A 301 -3.06 -1.12 21.44
CA ALA A 301 -3.46 -1.69 20.15
C ALA A 301 -3.88 -0.61 19.15
N ARG A 302 -4.62 0.41 19.62
CA ARG A 302 -5.01 1.58 18.81
C ARG A 302 -3.81 2.46 18.46
N THR A 303 -2.93 2.69 19.43
CA THR A 303 -1.75 3.55 19.26
C THR A 303 -0.75 2.96 18.27
N GLN A 304 -0.47 1.66 18.35
CA GLN A 304 0.51 0.99 17.49
C GLN A 304 0.21 1.16 15.98
N ILE A 305 -1.08 1.20 15.61
CA ILE A 305 -1.53 1.31 14.21
C ILE A 305 -1.86 2.75 13.78
N THR A 306 -1.65 3.74 14.65
CA THR A 306 -1.95 5.17 14.39
C THR A 306 -0.77 6.08 14.76
N MET A 307 -0.79 6.75 15.92
CA MET A 307 0.24 7.70 16.33
C MET A 307 1.57 7.03 16.76
N TRP A 308 1.56 5.72 17.03
CA TRP A 308 2.70 4.90 17.45
C TRP A 308 3.30 5.23 18.83
N PHE A 309 3.71 6.47 19.08
CA PHE A 309 4.16 6.96 20.39
C PHE A 309 3.71 8.40 20.66
N ASP A 310 4.24 8.98 21.73
CA ASP A 310 3.98 10.35 22.19
C ASP A 310 4.03 11.40 21.08
N ASN A 311 3.16 12.39 21.24
CA ASN A 311 2.99 13.54 20.37
C ASN A 311 2.78 14.80 21.23
N THR A 312 2.89 15.98 20.62
CA THR A 312 2.51 17.25 21.27
C THR A 312 1.18 17.74 20.72
N VAL A 313 0.72 18.91 21.19
CA VAL A 313 -0.52 19.55 20.69
C VAL A 313 -0.42 19.92 19.20
N GLU A 314 0.78 20.08 18.66
CA GLU A 314 1.00 20.55 17.29
C GLU A 314 1.93 19.68 16.47
N GLU A 315 2.63 18.74 17.09
CA GLU A 315 3.59 17.87 16.44
C GLU A 315 3.19 16.43 16.66
N ALA A 316 2.94 15.73 15.56
CA ALA A 316 2.69 14.31 15.59
C ALA A 316 3.98 13.52 15.80
N SER A 317 3.84 12.26 16.18
CA SER A 317 4.95 11.33 16.27
C SER A 317 5.72 11.22 14.94
N LEU A 318 7.04 11.00 15.04
CA LEU A 318 7.89 10.66 13.89
C LEU A 318 7.52 9.32 13.24
N LEU A 319 6.82 8.45 13.97
CA LEU A 319 6.34 7.15 13.50
C LEU A 319 4.81 7.13 13.32
N ARG A 320 4.16 8.30 13.25
CA ARG A 320 2.74 8.37 12.88
C ARG A 320 2.49 7.59 11.59
N ASP A 321 1.40 6.84 11.57
CA ASP A 321 0.96 6.01 10.45
C ASP A 321 2.01 4.98 9.98
N TYR A 322 3.05 4.70 10.78
CA TYR A 322 4.06 3.68 10.45
C TYR A 322 3.41 2.30 10.30
N GLY A 323 2.58 1.92 11.28
CA GLY A 323 1.84 0.66 11.33
C GLY A 323 0.42 0.75 10.78
N ASN A 324 0.20 1.57 9.75
CA ASN A 324 -1.13 1.77 9.17
C ASN A 324 -1.76 0.47 8.65
N LYS A 325 -3.10 0.45 8.56
CA LYS A 325 -3.88 -0.71 8.11
C LYS A 325 -5.07 -0.27 7.27
N TYR A 326 -5.40 -1.08 6.26
CA TYR A 326 -6.70 -1.02 5.61
C TYR A 326 -7.66 -1.99 6.30
N TRP A 327 -8.21 -1.57 7.44
CA TRP A 327 -9.21 -2.33 8.18
C TRP A 327 -10.55 -1.61 8.26
N SER A 328 -11.63 -2.37 8.11
CA SER A 328 -13.00 -1.90 8.37
C SER A 328 -13.13 -1.42 9.81
N GLY A 329 -13.80 -0.29 10.00
CA GLY A 329 -13.86 0.49 11.23
C GLY A 329 -12.73 1.49 11.36
N LEU A 330 -11.51 1.17 10.91
CA LEU A 330 -10.38 2.11 10.96
C LEU A 330 -10.48 3.17 9.86
N LEU A 331 -10.91 2.80 8.65
CA LEU A 331 -11.14 3.78 7.58
C LEU A 331 -12.22 4.77 7.99
N ARG A 332 -13.40 4.27 8.39
CA ARG A 332 -14.54 5.12 8.76
C ARG A 332 -14.30 5.96 10.02
N ASP A 333 -13.76 5.38 11.09
CA ASP A 333 -13.72 6.07 12.39
C ASP A 333 -12.39 6.83 12.64
N TYR A 334 -11.35 6.61 11.82
CA TYR A 334 -10.05 7.26 11.99
C TYR A 334 -9.57 8.00 10.74
N TYR A 335 -9.37 7.32 9.61
CA TYR A 335 -8.79 7.94 8.41
C TYR A 335 -9.74 8.93 7.72
N GLY A 336 -11.02 8.56 7.58
CA GLY A 336 -12.05 9.43 6.99
C GLY A 336 -12.20 10.77 7.71
N PRO A 337 -12.35 10.79 9.05
CA PRO A 337 -12.40 12.04 9.80
C PRO A 337 -11.13 12.89 9.68
N ARG A 338 -9.93 12.29 9.61
CA ARG A 338 -8.68 13.02 9.35
C ARG A 338 -8.68 13.68 7.97
N ALA A 339 -9.10 12.94 6.95
CA ALA A 339 -9.27 13.45 5.59
C ALA A 339 -10.26 14.63 5.55
N ALA A 340 -11.40 14.48 6.22
CA ALA A 340 -12.44 15.50 6.28
C ALA A 340 -11.93 16.80 6.91
N VAL A 341 -11.13 16.71 7.98
CA VAL A 341 -10.48 17.88 8.59
C VAL A 341 -9.51 18.54 7.62
N TYR A 342 -8.70 17.78 6.86
CA TYR A 342 -7.81 18.37 5.85
C TYR A 342 -8.57 19.17 4.79
N PHE A 343 -9.61 18.57 4.19
CA PHE A 343 -10.41 19.23 3.17
C PHE A 343 -11.22 20.41 3.71
N LYS A 344 -11.73 20.34 4.94
CA LYS A 344 -12.38 21.46 5.63
C LYS A 344 -11.45 22.68 5.66
N TYR A 345 -10.20 22.51 6.07
CA TYR A 345 -9.24 23.63 6.13
C TYR A 345 -8.85 24.16 4.74
N MET A 346 -8.85 23.32 3.70
CA MET A 346 -8.69 23.78 2.32
C MET A 346 -9.87 24.65 1.89
N ILE A 347 -11.09 24.22 2.15
CA ILE A 347 -12.32 24.94 1.81
C ILE A 347 -12.39 26.28 2.55
N GLU A 348 -12.20 26.27 3.88
CA GLU A 348 -12.19 27.49 4.71
C GLU A 348 -11.12 28.49 4.24
N SER A 349 -9.96 27.99 3.82
CA SER A 349 -8.88 28.81 3.24
C SER A 349 -9.32 29.53 1.96
N LEU A 350 -10.01 28.84 1.05
CA LEU A 350 -10.52 29.44 -0.19
C LEU A 350 -11.67 30.41 0.08
N GLU A 351 -12.61 30.07 0.96
CA GLU A 351 -13.74 30.93 1.32
C GLU A 351 -13.29 32.23 2.02
N GLY A 352 -12.31 32.12 2.92
CA GLY A 352 -11.79 33.24 3.68
C GLY A 352 -10.71 34.05 2.95
N GLY A 353 -10.20 33.58 1.81
CA GLY A 353 -9.09 34.19 1.08
C GLY A 353 -7.78 34.25 1.87
N HIS A 354 -7.63 33.39 2.88
CA HIS A 354 -6.41 33.27 3.69
C HIS A 354 -5.66 31.98 3.36
N GLY A 355 -4.37 31.89 3.67
CA GLY A 355 -3.60 30.66 3.48
C GLY A 355 -4.12 29.49 4.33
N PHE A 356 -3.70 28.28 3.97
CA PHE A 356 -4.01 27.07 4.73
C PHE A 356 -3.45 27.19 6.16
N ASN A 357 -4.30 27.12 7.18
CA ASN A 357 -3.88 27.27 8.56
C ASN A 357 -3.30 25.96 9.11
N LEU A 358 -2.07 25.63 8.68
CA LEU A 358 -1.38 24.38 9.00
C LEU A 358 -1.31 24.11 10.51
N ARG A 359 -1.07 25.15 11.31
CA ARG A 359 -0.97 25.02 12.78
C ARG A 359 -2.31 24.66 13.41
N ALA A 360 -3.40 25.31 12.99
CA ALA A 360 -4.73 24.99 13.52
C ALA A 360 -5.19 23.60 13.07
N TRP A 361 -4.96 23.27 11.80
CA TRP A 361 -5.21 21.93 11.26
C TRP A 361 -4.45 20.85 12.05
N ARG A 362 -3.16 21.05 12.32
CA ARG A 362 -2.33 20.16 13.16
C ARG A 362 -2.97 19.87 14.51
N ARG A 363 -3.39 20.92 15.23
CA ARG A 363 -4.06 20.77 16.53
C ARG A 363 -5.34 19.95 16.43
N GLU A 364 -6.14 20.16 15.38
CA GLU A 364 -7.43 19.47 15.22
C GLU A 364 -7.24 17.98 14.92
N TRP A 365 -6.42 17.62 13.93
CA TRP A 365 -6.25 16.21 13.54
C TRP A 365 -5.47 15.39 14.59
N ILE A 366 -4.51 16.02 15.28
CA ILE A 366 -3.79 15.38 16.39
C ILE A 366 -4.75 15.10 17.54
N LYS A 367 -5.58 16.09 17.93
CA LYS A 367 -6.61 15.91 18.96
C LYS A 367 -7.60 14.80 18.58
N LEU A 368 -8.00 14.75 17.32
CA LEU A 368 -8.86 13.69 16.79
C LEU A 368 -8.21 12.32 16.98
N THR A 369 -6.93 12.19 16.62
CA THR A 369 -6.17 10.93 16.79
C THR A 369 -6.10 10.50 18.26
N ASN A 370 -5.71 11.42 19.15
CA ASN A 370 -5.59 11.12 20.58
C ASN A 370 -6.94 10.76 21.22
N SER A 371 -8.03 11.36 20.73
CA SER A 371 -9.40 11.04 21.14
C SER A 371 -9.82 9.65 20.68
N TRP A 372 -9.48 9.28 19.44
CA TRP A 372 -9.76 7.95 18.90
C TRP A 372 -8.97 6.85 19.62
N GLN A 373 -7.69 7.08 19.92
CA GLN A 373 -6.84 6.15 20.68
C GLN A 373 -7.36 5.91 22.10
N SER A 374 -7.92 6.95 22.72
CA SER A 374 -8.50 6.87 24.07
C SER A 374 -9.96 6.38 24.08
N SER A 375 -10.59 6.26 22.91
CA SER A 375 -11.97 5.82 22.79
C SER A 375 -12.12 4.33 23.11
N ARG A 376 -13.36 3.93 23.42
CA ARG A 376 -13.75 2.56 23.75
C ARG A 376 -14.82 2.03 22.78
N ASN A 377 -14.85 2.58 21.56
CA ASN A 377 -15.81 2.16 20.53
C ASN A 377 -15.57 0.68 20.19
N VAL A 378 -16.67 -0.07 20.08
CA VAL A 378 -16.65 -1.50 19.75
C VAL A 378 -16.74 -1.65 18.24
N PHE A 379 -15.94 -2.56 17.67
CA PHE A 379 -15.91 -2.87 16.25
C PHE A 379 -16.34 -4.32 16.00
N PRO A 380 -16.96 -4.62 14.86
CA PRO A 380 -17.31 -5.99 14.48
C PRO A 380 -16.10 -6.93 14.47
N VAL A 381 -16.31 -8.16 14.96
CA VAL A 381 -15.30 -9.24 14.96
C VAL A 381 -15.57 -10.32 13.93
N GLU A 382 -16.70 -10.24 13.25
CA GLU A 382 -17.12 -11.13 12.17
C GLU A 382 -17.50 -10.28 10.96
N SER A 383 -17.17 -10.77 9.78
CA SER A 383 -17.47 -10.10 8.52
C SER A 383 -18.95 -10.11 8.20
N THR A 384 -19.37 -9.08 7.46
CA THR A 384 -20.73 -8.91 6.99
C THR A 384 -20.73 -8.39 5.56
N GLY A 385 -21.70 -8.82 4.76
CA GLY A 385 -21.79 -8.43 3.36
C GLY A 385 -21.25 -9.49 2.41
N ASP A 386 -21.44 -9.24 1.11
CA ASP A 386 -21.02 -10.14 0.04
C ASP A 386 -19.86 -9.51 -0.73
N ALA A 387 -18.69 -10.14 -0.65
CA ALA A 387 -17.46 -9.64 -1.26
C ALA A 387 -17.61 -9.40 -2.77
N LEU A 388 -18.30 -10.28 -3.49
CA LEU A 388 -18.45 -10.19 -4.93
C LEU A 388 -19.36 -9.02 -5.32
N ASN A 389 -20.53 -8.92 -4.70
CA ASN A 389 -21.50 -7.87 -4.98
C ASN A 389 -20.95 -6.49 -4.63
N VAL A 390 -20.25 -6.35 -3.50
CA VAL A 390 -19.66 -5.08 -3.08
C VAL A 390 -18.49 -4.68 -3.98
N SER A 391 -17.60 -5.62 -4.33
CA SER A 391 -16.52 -5.35 -5.30
C SER A 391 -17.06 -4.96 -6.68
N GLN A 392 -18.11 -5.62 -7.17
CA GLN A 392 -18.76 -5.30 -8.44
C GLN A 392 -19.35 -3.88 -8.42
N TRP A 393 -20.10 -3.54 -7.38
CA TRP A 393 -20.68 -2.21 -7.22
C TRP A 393 -19.60 -1.11 -7.20
N LEU A 394 -18.50 -1.34 -6.49
CA LEU A 394 -17.40 -0.37 -6.40
C LEU A 394 -16.64 -0.22 -7.72
N PHE A 395 -16.44 -1.32 -8.44
CA PHE A 395 -15.86 -1.29 -9.77
C PHE A 395 -16.69 -0.42 -10.72
N GLU A 396 -18.01 -0.63 -10.76
CA GLU A 396 -18.94 0.16 -11.57
C GLU A 396 -18.96 1.64 -11.16
N LYS A 397 -18.93 1.92 -9.86
CA LYS A 397 -19.01 3.29 -9.33
C LYS A 397 -17.75 4.13 -9.59
N TYR A 398 -16.57 3.51 -9.53
CA TYR A 398 -15.30 4.26 -9.50
C TYR A 398 -14.31 3.94 -10.62
N LEU A 399 -14.32 2.71 -11.15
CA LEU A 399 -13.21 2.18 -11.97
C LEU A 399 -13.59 1.87 -13.41
N GLN A 400 -14.86 1.60 -13.70
CA GLN A 400 -15.34 1.14 -15.01
C GLN A 400 -14.91 2.06 -16.17
N ASP A 401 -15.07 3.38 -15.99
CA ASP A 401 -14.74 4.35 -17.05
C ASP A 401 -13.23 4.53 -17.25
N LEU A 402 -12.42 4.27 -16.22
CA LEU A 402 -10.97 4.44 -16.26
C LEU A 402 -10.27 3.37 -17.11
N GLY A 403 -10.83 2.16 -17.18
CA GLY A 403 -10.25 1.06 -17.97
C GLY A 403 -10.31 1.25 -19.48
N SER A 404 -11.13 2.19 -19.96
CA SER A 404 -11.39 2.44 -21.39
C SER A 404 -10.53 3.55 -22.00
N HIS A 405 -9.93 4.43 -21.19
CA HIS A 405 -9.32 5.66 -21.70
C HIS A 405 -7.87 5.50 -22.21
N ASP A 406 -7.14 4.45 -21.82
CA ASP A 406 -5.74 4.26 -22.26
C ASP A 406 -5.59 3.39 -23.53
N GLN A 407 -6.65 2.74 -24.01
CA GLN A 407 -6.60 1.99 -25.29
C GLN A 407 -6.61 2.89 -26.53
N GLN A 408 -6.80 4.21 -26.38
CA GLN A 408 -6.77 5.16 -27.50
C GLN A 408 -5.45 5.94 -27.60
N ALA A 409 -4.50 5.73 -26.70
CA ALA A 409 -3.22 6.45 -26.65
C ALA A 409 -1.98 5.57 -26.91
N SER A 410 -2.15 4.40 -27.55
CA SER A 410 -1.05 3.51 -27.97
C SER A 410 -0.67 3.70 -29.44
#